data_AF-A0A0D2MIS6-F1
#
_entry.id   AF-A0A0D2MIS6-F1
#
_cell.length_a   1.000
_cell.length_b   1.000
_cell.length_c   1.000
_cell.angle_alpha   90.00
_cell.angle_beta   90.00
_cell.angle_gamma   90.00
#
_symmetry.space_group_name_H-M   'P 1'
#
loop_
_entity.id
_entity.type
_entity.pdbx_description
1 polymer ?
#
loop_
_entity_poly.entity_id
_entity_poly.type
_entity_poly.pdbx_seq_one_letter_code
_entity_poly.pdbx_strand_id
1 'polypeptide(L)'
;MEADQQQEQGSGGARGVAPPDNMEPARDWFSGPCIMGIDEAGRGPVLGPMVYACVVASVSYKADLATKAYADSKTLTEAQREALFGQVVNDPQLAYRHDTLSAALISAQMLGRCPA
;
A
#
# COMPACT_ATOMS: atom_id res chain seq x y z
N MET A 1 -22.94 -39.72 -24.47
CA MET A 1 -21.75 -40.14 -23.71
C MET A 1 -20.95 -38.88 -23.46
N GLU A 2 -21.36 -38.14 -22.43
CA GLU A 2 -20.54 -37.14 -21.76
C GLU A 2 -19.17 -37.72 -21.40
N ALA A 3 -18.15 -36.88 -21.52
CA ALA A 3 -16.95 -37.00 -20.71
C ALA A 3 -16.67 -35.62 -20.11
N ASP A 4 -17.00 -35.52 -18.82
CA ASP A 4 -16.72 -34.42 -17.91
C ASP A 4 -15.25 -34.01 -17.95
N GLN A 5 -15.00 -32.70 -18.11
CA GLN A 5 -13.79 -32.06 -17.61
C GLN A 5 -14.16 -31.35 -16.31
N GLN A 6 -13.86 -31.98 -15.18
CA GLN A 6 -13.98 -31.36 -13.86
C GLN A 6 -12.85 -30.34 -13.67
N GLN A 7 -13.23 -29.07 -13.51
CA GLN A 7 -12.36 -28.04 -12.96
C GLN A 7 -12.34 -28.18 -11.43
N GLU A 8 -11.16 -28.46 -10.86
CA GLU A 8 -10.92 -28.35 -9.43
C GLU A 8 -10.90 -26.87 -9.01
N GLN A 9 -11.96 -26.42 -8.34
CA GLN A 9 -11.99 -25.16 -7.63
C GLN A 9 -11.28 -25.33 -6.29
N GLY A 10 -10.02 -24.90 -6.23
CA GLY A 10 -9.32 -24.68 -4.97
C GLY A 10 -9.87 -23.43 -4.28
N SER A 11 -10.79 -23.61 -3.33
CA SER A 11 -11.33 -22.55 -2.46
C SER A 11 -10.27 -22.09 -1.43
N GLY A 12 -9.25 -21.39 -1.90
CA GLY A 12 -8.35 -20.62 -1.04
C GLY A 12 -9.01 -19.27 -0.74
N GLY A 13 -9.93 -19.25 0.22
CA GLY A 13 -10.55 -18.01 0.70
C GLY A 13 -9.49 -17.12 1.34
N ALA A 14 -8.83 -16.29 0.55
CA ALA A 14 -8.17 -15.11 1.05
C ALA A 14 -9.25 -14.32 1.79
N ARG A 15 -9.16 -14.24 3.12
CA ARG A 15 -10.00 -13.31 3.87
C ARG A 15 -9.71 -11.94 3.28
N GLY A 16 -10.62 -11.45 2.44
CA GLY A 16 -10.50 -10.17 1.79
C GLY A 16 -10.31 -9.14 2.89
N VAL A 17 -9.14 -8.53 2.95
CA VAL A 17 -8.94 -7.33 3.76
C VAL A 17 -9.87 -6.31 3.13
N ALA A 18 -10.90 -5.90 3.88
CA ALA A 18 -11.80 -4.85 3.41
C ALA A 18 -10.97 -3.63 3.00
N PRO A 19 -11.35 -2.94 1.90
CA PRO A 19 -10.67 -1.71 1.52
C PRO A 19 -10.69 -0.76 2.73
N PRO A 20 -9.58 -0.04 3.00
CA PRO A 20 -9.55 0.94 4.08
C PRO A 20 -10.64 2.01 3.86
N ASP A 21 -11.15 2.60 4.94
CA ASP A 21 -12.24 3.59 4.90
C ASP A 21 -11.95 4.82 4.01
N ASN A 22 -10.68 5.08 3.68
CA ASN A 22 -10.24 6.14 2.78
C ASN A 22 -10.27 5.74 1.28
N MET A 23 -10.76 4.56 0.93
CA MET A 23 -10.85 4.04 -0.44
C MET A 23 -12.26 4.04 -1.02
N GLU A 24 -13.25 4.54 -0.28
CA GLU A 24 -14.63 4.66 -0.77
C GLU A 24 -14.94 6.05 -1.37
N PRO A 25 -15.62 6.14 -2.52
CA PRO A 25 -16.15 5.02 -3.30
C PRO A 25 -15.03 4.25 -4.03
N ALA A 26 -15.23 2.94 -4.17
CA ALA A 26 -14.40 2.10 -5.02
C ALA A 26 -14.23 2.75 -6.40
N ARG A 27 -12.98 3.03 -6.76
CA ARG A 27 -12.63 3.70 -8.01
C ARG A 27 -12.74 2.73 -9.17
N ASP A 28 -13.27 3.19 -10.30
CA ASP A 28 -13.54 2.37 -11.49
C ASP A 28 -12.32 1.57 -11.98
N TRP A 29 -11.11 2.10 -11.76
CA TRP A 29 -9.87 1.45 -12.17
C TRP A 29 -9.45 0.26 -11.29
N PHE A 30 -10.08 0.02 -10.14
CA PHE A 30 -9.80 -1.14 -9.29
C PHE A 30 -10.19 -2.48 -9.94
N SER A 31 -11.10 -2.47 -10.92
CA SER A 31 -11.49 -3.70 -11.62
C SER A 31 -10.46 -4.15 -12.67
N GLY A 32 -9.42 -3.34 -12.93
CA GLY A 32 -8.37 -3.61 -13.91
C GLY A 32 -7.02 -3.96 -13.30
N PRO A 33 -6.02 -4.31 -14.13
CA PRO A 33 -4.64 -4.52 -13.68
C PRO A 33 -4.08 -3.28 -12.99
N CYS A 34 -3.58 -3.46 -11.77
CA CYS A 34 -3.02 -2.40 -10.93
C CYS A 34 -1.52 -2.59 -10.69
N ILE A 35 -0.83 -1.49 -10.42
CA ILE A 35 0.54 -1.45 -9.89
C ILE A 35 0.52 -0.90 -8.47
N MET A 36 1.40 -1.40 -7.62
CA MET A 36 1.55 -0.96 -6.23
C MET A 36 3.01 -0.72 -5.91
N GLY A 37 3.29 0.41 -5.26
CA GLY A 37 4.57 0.68 -4.60
C GLY A 37 4.40 0.58 -3.08
N ILE A 38 5.38 0.02 -2.39
CA ILE A 38 5.42 -0.11 -0.93
C ILE A 38 6.75 0.48 -0.45
N ASP A 39 6.72 1.27 0.60
CA ASP A 39 7.91 1.88 1.20
C ASP A 39 7.73 2.05 2.73
N GLU A 40 8.83 2.28 3.44
CA GLU A 40 8.84 2.50 4.88
C GLU A 40 9.68 3.71 5.32
N ALA A 41 9.32 4.27 6.47
CA ALA A 41 10.09 5.31 7.14
C ALA A 41 10.20 5.01 8.64
N GLY A 42 11.35 5.35 9.23
CA GLY A 42 11.56 5.19 10.68
C GLY A 42 12.14 3.84 11.12
N ARG A 43 12.78 3.09 10.21
CA ARG A 43 13.44 1.80 10.55
C ARG A 43 14.67 1.92 11.46
N GLY A 44 15.45 3.01 11.31
CA GLY A 44 16.74 3.21 11.99
C GLY A 44 16.69 3.84 13.39
N PRO A 45 15.82 4.83 13.65
CA PRO A 45 15.73 5.47 14.96
C PRO A 45 15.39 4.49 16.10
N VAL A 46 15.99 4.72 17.26
CA VAL A 46 15.66 3.98 18.49
C VAL A 46 14.34 4.45 19.10
N LEU A 47 13.98 5.71 18.86
CA LEU A 47 12.77 6.35 19.37
C LEU A 47 11.82 6.65 18.22
N GLY A 48 10.52 6.54 18.51
CA GLY A 48 9.45 6.85 17.56
C GLY A 48 8.87 5.62 16.86
N PRO A 49 7.75 5.79 16.14
CA PRO A 49 7.13 4.72 15.38
C PRO A 49 7.87 4.45 14.07
N MET A 50 7.61 3.28 13.49
CA MET A 50 7.94 2.97 12.10
C MET A 50 6.66 3.00 11.27
N VAL A 51 6.70 3.64 10.11
CA VAL A 51 5.53 3.79 9.23
C VAL A 51 5.77 3.00 7.96
N TYR A 52 4.81 2.17 7.57
CA TYR A 52 4.73 1.55 6.25
C TYR A 52 3.67 2.27 5.43
N ALA A 53 3.94 2.50 4.15
CA ALA A 53 2.96 3.07 3.24
C ALA A 53 2.95 2.31 1.92
N CYS A 54 1.78 2.30 1.27
CA CYS A 54 1.63 1.84 -0.08
C CYS A 54 0.81 2.82 -0.91
N VAL A 55 1.12 2.88 -2.20
CA VAL A 55 0.38 3.65 -3.21
C VAL A 55 0.03 2.70 -4.36
N VAL A 56 -1.22 2.76 -4.81
CA VAL A 56 -1.79 1.92 -5.86
C VAL A 56 -2.30 2.79 -6.99
N ALA A 57 -2.07 2.36 -8.22
CA ALA A 57 -2.56 3.00 -9.44
C ALA A 57 -2.93 1.95 -10.50
N SER A 58 -3.73 2.33 -11.49
CA SER A 58 -3.90 1.52 -12.70
C SER A 58 -2.58 1.37 -13.46
N VAL A 59 -2.36 0.22 -14.10
CA VAL A 59 -1.24 0.02 -15.03
C VAL A 59 -1.26 1.05 -16.17
N SER A 60 -2.45 1.46 -16.63
CA SER A 60 -2.60 2.48 -17.68
C SER A 60 -2.07 3.86 -17.25
N TYR A 61 -2.09 4.15 -15.95
CA TYR A 61 -1.65 5.42 -15.38
C TYR A 61 -0.13 5.49 -15.14
N LYS A 62 0.59 4.39 -15.38
CA LYS A 62 2.04 4.31 -15.14
C LYS A 62 2.84 5.37 -15.90
N ALA A 63 2.47 5.66 -17.15
CA ALA A 63 3.16 6.65 -17.97
C ALA A 63 2.99 8.06 -17.39
N ASP A 64 1.77 8.41 -17.00
CA ASP A 64 1.46 9.70 -16.37
C ASP A 64 2.18 9.84 -15.01
N LEU A 65 2.23 8.76 -14.22
CA LEU A 65 2.95 8.73 -12.94
C LEU A 65 4.44 9.06 -13.12
N ALA A 66 5.08 8.57 -14.18
CA ALA A 66 6.48 8.85 -14.48
C ALA A 66 6.74 10.33 -14.81
N THR A 67 5.72 11.05 -15.32
CA THR A 67 5.85 12.49 -15.62
C THR A 67 5.79 13.38 -14.38
N LYS A 68 5.21 12.89 -13.27
CA LYS A 68 4.96 13.68 -12.06
C LYS A 68 6.17 13.93 -11.16
N ALA A 69 7.39 13.57 -11.59
CA ALA A 69 8.66 13.89 -10.93
C ALA A 69 8.67 13.67 -9.40
N TYR A 70 8.16 12.51 -8.94
CA TYR A 70 8.32 12.06 -7.56
C TYR A 70 9.79 11.72 -7.30
N ALA A 71 10.56 12.70 -6.82
CA ALA A 71 11.98 12.55 -6.49
C ALA A 71 12.20 11.79 -5.18
N ASP A 72 13.42 11.25 -4.99
CA ASP A 72 13.82 10.56 -3.76
C ASP A 72 13.61 11.49 -2.53
N SER A 73 12.89 10.98 -1.54
CA SER A 73 12.40 11.71 -0.38
C SER A 73 13.50 12.38 0.45
N LYS A 74 14.75 11.93 0.28
CA LYS A 74 15.97 12.41 0.96
C LYS A 74 16.50 13.74 0.43
N THR A 75 16.09 14.13 -0.77
CA THR A 75 16.49 15.42 -1.39
C THR A 75 15.45 16.52 -1.19
N LEU A 76 14.27 16.16 -0.68
CA LEU A 76 13.13 17.05 -0.53
C LEU A 76 13.08 17.66 0.88
N THR A 77 12.62 18.90 0.96
CA THR A 77 12.25 19.53 2.24
C THR A 77 10.93 18.96 2.77
N GLU A 78 10.65 19.17 4.05
CA GLU A 78 9.37 18.77 4.65
C GLU A 78 8.16 19.38 3.93
N ALA A 79 8.23 20.69 3.65
CA ALA A 79 7.18 21.40 2.91
C ALA A 79 6.97 20.84 1.49
N GLN A 80 8.04 20.44 0.80
CA GLN A 80 7.94 19.80 -0.53
C GLN A 80 7.29 18.42 -0.45
N ARG A 81 7.62 17.62 0.58
CA ARG A 81 6.98 16.31 0.79
C ARG A 81 5.49 16.45 1.06
N GLU A 82 5.09 17.42 1.87
CA GLU A 82 3.68 17.65 2.17
C GLU A 82 2.90 18.14 0.94
N ALA A 83 3.50 19.02 0.12
CA ALA A 83 2.92 19.43 -1.15
C ALA A 83 2.74 18.25 -2.13
N LEU A 84 3.75 17.38 -2.27
CA LEU A 84 3.67 16.18 -3.12
C LEU A 84 2.64 15.18 -2.60
N PHE A 85 2.59 14.98 -1.27
CA PHE A 85 1.57 14.14 -0.67
C PHE A 85 0.16 14.69 -0.94
N GLY A 86 -0.03 16.01 -0.85
CA GLY A 86 -1.27 16.67 -1.25
C GLY A 86 -1.67 16.36 -2.70
N GLN A 87 -0.72 16.22 -3.62
CA GLN A 87 -1.03 15.79 -5.00
C GLN A 87 -1.50 14.33 -5.05
N VAL A 88 -0.91 13.44 -4.25
CA VAL A 88 -1.33 12.02 -4.17
C VAL A 88 -2.74 11.91 -3.60
N VAL A 89 -3.06 12.64 -2.54
CA VAL A 89 -4.39 12.63 -1.89
C VAL A 89 -5.48 13.11 -2.85
N ASN A 90 -5.20 14.16 -3.62
CA ASN A 90 -6.17 14.78 -4.52
C ASN A 90 -6.26 14.10 -5.90
N ASP A 91 -5.43 13.10 -6.18
CA ASP A 91 -5.43 12.42 -7.48
C ASP A 91 -6.48 11.29 -7.51
N PRO A 92 -7.50 11.37 -8.40
CA PRO A 92 -8.50 10.32 -8.56
C PRO A 92 -7.96 9.02 -9.17
N GLN A 93 -6.74 9.02 -9.70
CA GLN A 93 -6.09 7.81 -10.24
C GLN A 93 -5.13 7.12 -9.26
N LEU A 94 -4.91 7.70 -8.07
CA LEU A 94 -4.03 7.17 -7.04
C LEU A 94 -4.75 6.89 -5.73
N ALA A 95 -4.60 5.69 -5.20
CA ALA A 95 -5.04 5.37 -3.84
C ALA A 95 -3.82 5.08 -2.96
N TYR A 96 -3.90 5.40 -1.67
CA TYR A 96 -2.82 5.12 -0.74
C TYR A 96 -3.35 4.60 0.59
N ARG A 97 -2.52 3.82 1.28
CA ARG A 97 -2.73 3.43 2.67
C ARG A 97 -1.41 3.51 3.40
N HIS A 98 -1.46 3.83 4.68
CA HIS A 98 -0.31 3.72 5.56
C HIS A 98 -0.72 2.99 6.84
N ASP A 99 0.27 2.39 7.49
CA ASP A 99 0.12 1.80 8.80
C ASP A 99 1.29 2.25 9.68
N THR A 100 0.99 2.54 10.95
CA THR A 100 1.94 3.07 11.91
C THR A 100 2.20 2.03 12.99
N LEU A 101 3.40 1.45 12.97
CA LEU A 101 3.86 0.51 13.97
C LEU A 101 4.45 1.29 15.14
N SER A 102 3.74 1.30 16.27
CA SER A 102 4.24 1.96 17.48
C SER A 102 5.52 1.29 17.99
N ALA A 103 6.41 2.06 18.64
CA ALA A 103 7.61 1.52 19.25
C ALA A 103 7.31 0.40 20.27
N ALA A 104 6.17 0.52 20.99
CA ALA A 104 5.70 -0.50 21.92
C ALA A 104 5.31 -1.80 21.20
N LEU A 105 4.61 -1.71 20.06
CA LEU A 105 4.29 -2.87 19.23
C LEU A 105 5.56 -3.55 18.71
N ILE A 106 6.50 -2.78 18.16
CA ILE A 106 7.78 -3.29 17.66
C ILE A 106 8.52 -4.03 18.79
N SER A 107 8.63 -3.40 19.96
CA SER A 107 9.29 -3.99 21.12
C SER A 107 8.60 -5.28 21.60
N ALA A 108 7.27 -5.26 21.70
CA ALA A 108 6.49 -6.41 22.16
C ALA A 108 6.59 -7.61 21.20
N GLN A 109 6.57 -7.36 19.88
CA GLN A 109 6.66 -8.41 18.88
C GLN A 109 8.08 -8.99 18.77
N MET A 110 9.12 -8.14 18.86
CA MET A 110 10.51 -8.60 18.77
C MET A 110 11.01 -9.30 20.04
N LEU A 111 10.47 -8.94 21.21
CA LEU A 111 10.84 -9.55 22.51
C LEU A 111 9.85 -10.65 22.94
N GLY A 112 8.82 -10.91 22.15
CA GLY A 112 7.85 -11.96 22.38
C GLY A 112 8.49 -13.35 22.30
N ARG A 113 7.97 -14.30 23.08
CA ARG A 113 8.39 -15.71 22.95
C ARG A 113 7.81 -16.26 21.65
N CYS A 114 8.63 -16.93 20.84
CA CYS A 114 8.14 -17.66 19.68
C CYS A 114 7.21 -18.79 20.17
N PRO A 115 5.97 -18.89 19.65
CA PRO A 115 5.10 -20.04 19.94
C PRO A 115 5.80 -21.33 19.51
N ALA A 116 5.76 -22.36 20.37
CA ALA A 116 6.34 -23.67 20.10
C ALA A 116 5.51 -24.48 19.10
#